data_AF-A0A832VAG8-F1
#
_entry.id   AF-A0A832VAG8-F1
#
_cell.length_a   1.000
_cell.length_b   1.000
_cell.length_c   1.000
_cell.angle_alpha   90.00
_cell.angle_beta   90.00
_cell.angle_gamma   90.00
#
_symmetry.space_group_name_H-M   'P 1'
#
loop_
_entity.id
_entity.type
_entity.pdbx_description
1 polymer ?
#
loop_
_entity_poly.entity_id
_entity_poly.type
_entity_poly.pdbx_seq_one_letter_code
_entity_poly.pdbx_strand_id
1 'polypeptide(L)'
;MMTEDNEWKQSEYCKIYSEMGKGYVKSIGEFEQVLNKKYFYQIHFFKINPSSSEEDFIKWKKRQNFGNWENDIWMMSDKEFLFQWPWQAEMITQWVEMEEK
;
A
#
# COMPACT_ATOMS: atom_id res chain seq x y z
N MET A 1 26.26 -3.94 -22.81
CA MET A 1 26.20 -2.48 -22.67
C MET A 1 24.87 -2.18 -22.03
N MET A 2 24.87 -1.64 -20.81
CA MET A 2 23.69 -1.47 -19.96
C MET A 2 22.73 -0.48 -20.62
N THR A 3 21.46 -0.86 -20.75
CA THR A 3 20.41 0.07 -21.19
C THR A 3 20.14 1.06 -20.07
N GLU A 4 20.51 2.32 -20.33
CA GLU A 4 20.02 3.50 -19.64
C GLU A 4 18.49 3.50 -19.74
N ASP A 5 17.81 3.11 -18.65
CA ASP A 5 16.42 3.46 -18.32
C ASP A 5 16.13 2.96 -16.90
N ASN A 6 16.96 3.42 -15.96
CA ASN A 6 16.71 3.25 -14.53
C ASN A 6 16.12 4.56 -13.98
N GLU A 7 15.19 5.18 -14.72
CA GLU A 7 14.31 6.19 -14.14
C GLU A 7 13.55 5.49 -13.01
N TRP A 8 13.99 5.74 -11.79
CA TRP A 8 13.21 5.52 -10.58
C TRP A 8 11.93 6.35 -10.72
N LYS A 9 10.95 5.84 -11.45
CA LYS A 9 9.61 6.41 -11.50
C LYS A 9 9.03 6.20 -10.11
N GLN A 10 9.09 7.27 -9.32
CA GLN A 10 8.39 7.34 -8.06
C GLN A 10 6.93 6.97 -8.30
N SER A 11 6.44 6.07 -7.46
CA SER A 11 5.06 5.60 -7.45
C SER A 11 4.09 6.78 -7.44
N GLU A 12 2.94 6.62 -8.09
CA GLU A 12 1.87 7.61 -8.06
C GLU A 12 1.38 7.82 -6.62
N TYR A 13 1.34 6.75 -5.81
CA TYR A 13 1.04 6.85 -4.38
C TYR A 13 2.05 7.72 -3.64
N CYS A 14 3.35 7.62 -3.97
CA CYS A 14 4.38 8.47 -3.38
C CYS A 14 4.16 9.95 -3.69
N LYS A 15 3.74 10.28 -4.91
CA LYS A 15 3.44 11.67 -5.31
C LYS A 15 2.24 12.20 -4.56
N ILE A 16 1.13 11.46 -4.57
CA ILE A 16 -0.10 11.83 -3.86
C ILE A 16 0.19 11.99 -2.36
N TYR A 17 0.92 11.04 -1.77
CA TYR A 17 1.32 11.09 -0.37
C TYR A 17 2.08 12.37 0.01
N SER A 18 2.90 12.91 -0.88
CA SER A 18 3.64 14.16 -0.64
C SER A 18 2.74 15.39 -0.55
N GLU A 19 1.55 15.32 -1.14
CA GLU A 19 0.55 16.40 -1.16
C GLU A 19 -0.47 16.28 -0.02
N MET A 20 -0.58 15.10 0.57
CA MET A 20 -1.56 14.82 1.62
C MET A 20 -1.26 15.57 2.93
N GLY A 21 -2.31 16.12 3.54
CA GLY A 21 -2.21 16.72 4.86
C GLY A 21 -1.86 15.68 5.94
N LYS A 22 -0.97 16.05 6.87
CA LYS A 22 -0.54 15.17 8.00
C LYS A 22 -1.71 14.60 8.81
N GLY A 23 -2.82 15.34 8.92
CA GLY A 23 -4.03 14.87 9.60
C GLY A 23 -4.69 13.69 8.90
N TYR A 24 -4.73 13.69 7.56
CA TYR A 24 -5.30 12.59 6.79
C TYR A 24 -4.38 11.36 6.84
N VAL A 25 -3.07 11.54 6.65
CA VAL A 25 -2.06 10.47 6.80
C VAL A 25 -2.21 9.74 8.14
N LYS A 26 -2.32 10.52 9.23
CA LYS A 26 -2.53 9.97 10.57
C LYS A 26 -3.82 9.12 10.65
N SER A 27 -4.90 9.59 10.05
CA SER A 27 -6.18 8.87 10.06
C SER A 27 -6.08 7.49 9.37
N ILE A 28 -5.32 7.37 8.28
CA ILE A 28 -5.08 6.09 7.59
C ILE A 28 -4.47 5.07 8.56
N GLY A 29 -3.44 5.47 9.30
CA GLY A 29 -2.75 4.61 10.27
C GLY A 29 -3.61 4.25 11.49
N GLU A 30 -4.48 5.15 11.95
CA GLU A 30 -5.41 4.88 13.06
C GLU A 30 -6.52 3.90 12.65
N PHE A 31 -7.14 4.10 11.47
CA PHE A 31 -8.16 3.18 10.95
C PHE A 31 -7.60 1.80 10.63
N GLU A 32 -6.34 1.74 10.17
CA GLU A 32 -5.65 0.47 10.00
C GLU A 32 -5.70 -0.35 11.30
N GLN A 33 -5.47 0.25 12.47
CA GLN A 33 -5.43 -0.46 13.76
C GLN A 33 -6.81 -0.96 14.23
N VAL A 34 -7.90 -0.32 13.79
CA VAL A 34 -9.28 -0.60 14.24
C VAL A 34 -9.98 -1.66 13.39
N LEU A 35 -9.68 -1.73 12.09
CA LEU A 35 -10.32 -2.71 11.20
C LEU A 35 -9.88 -4.13 11.55
N ASN A 36 -10.82 -5.07 11.53
CA ASN A 36 -10.54 -6.50 11.68
C ASN A 36 -9.72 -6.99 10.48
N LYS A 37 -8.41 -6.73 10.54
CA LYS A 37 -7.38 -6.84 9.48
C LYS A 37 -7.32 -8.19 8.79
N LYS A 38 -8.01 -9.22 9.28
CA LYS A 38 -7.91 -10.55 8.69
C LYS A 38 -8.66 -10.62 7.37
N TYR A 39 -9.90 -10.14 7.31
CA TYR A 39 -10.79 -10.41 6.17
C TYR A 39 -10.41 -9.61 4.92
N PHE A 40 -10.20 -8.29 5.06
CA PHE A 40 -9.82 -7.42 3.94
C PHE A 40 -8.49 -7.85 3.31
N TYR A 41 -7.46 -8.04 4.14
CA TYR A 41 -6.14 -8.41 3.67
C TYR A 41 -6.10 -9.81 3.07
N GLN A 42 -6.85 -10.77 3.61
CA GLN A 42 -6.93 -12.11 3.05
C GLN A 42 -7.59 -12.10 1.66
N ILE A 43 -8.73 -11.42 1.51
CA ILE A 43 -9.40 -11.27 0.21
C ILE A 43 -8.47 -10.59 -0.80
N HIS A 44 -7.86 -9.48 -0.41
CA HIS A 44 -7.02 -8.71 -1.33
C HIS A 44 -5.76 -9.48 -1.73
N PHE A 45 -5.11 -10.14 -0.77
CA PHE A 45 -3.93 -10.96 -1.02
C PHE A 45 -4.23 -12.07 -2.04
N PHE A 46 -5.31 -12.84 -1.86
CA PHE A 46 -5.66 -13.91 -2.79
C PHE A 46 -6.26 -13.41 -4.10
N LYS A 47 -6.83 -12.20 -4.14
CA LYS A 47 -7.24 -11.55 -5.39
C LYS A 47 -6.03 -11.25 -6.28
N ILE A 48 -4.93 -10.77 -5.69
CA ILE A 48 -3.69 -10.50 -6.43
C ILE A 48 -2.92 -11.80 -6.69
N ASN A 49 -2.95 -12.74 -5.75
CA ASN A 49 -2.17 -13.97 -5.78
C ASN A 49 -3.08 -15.21 -5.69
N PRO A 50 -3.89 -15.48 -6.73
CA PRO A 50 -4.89 -16.53 -6.68
C PRO A 50 -4.31 -17.94 -6.52
N SER A 51 -3.04 -18.13 -6.89
CA SER A 51 -2.32 -19.40 -6.74
C SER A 51 -1.55 -19.52 -5.42
N SER A 52 -1.50 -18.48 -4.58
CA SER A 52 -0.77 -18.53 -3.31
C SER A 52 -1.48 -19.40 -2.28
N SER A 53 -0.71 -19.92 -1.33
CA SER A 53 -1.22 -20.70 -0.21
C SER A 53 -1.60 -19.81 0.99
N GLU A 54 -2.30 -20.38 1.96
CA GLU A 54 -2.54 -19.70 3.25
C GLU A 54 -1.24 -19.51 4.05
N GLU A 55 -0.23 -20.35 3.86
CA GLU A 55 1.10 -20.14 4.45
C GLU A 55 1.78 -18.89 3.87
N ASP A 56 1.66 -18.68 2.56
CA ASP A 56 2.17 -17.47 1.89
C ASP A 56 1.45 -16.23 2.42
N PHE A 57 0.13 -16.31 2.60
CA PHE A 57 -0.64 -15.23 3.23
C PHE A 57 -0.13 -14.94 4.65
N ILE A 58 0.12 -15.97 5.46
CA ILE A 58 0.65 -15.78 6.84
C ILE A 58 2.04 -15.14 6.81
N LYS A 59 2.93 -15.58 5.92
CA LYS A 59 4.27 -14.97 5.75
C LYS A 59 4.18 -13.51 5.33
N TRP A 60 3.35 -13.24 4.33
CA TRP A 60 3.06 -11.90 3.86
C TRP A 60 2.48 -11.03 4.98
N LYS A 61 1.51 -11.55 5.75
CA LYS A 61 0.88 -10.80 6.85
C LYS A 61 1.84 -10.52 7.99
N LYS A 62 2.75 -11.45 8.29
CA LYS A 62 3.83 -11.22 9.27
C LYS A 62 4.73 -10.07 8.85
N ARG A 63 5.09 -9.94 7.57
CA ARG A 63 5.83 -8.76 7.07
C ARG A 63 5.06 -7.48 7.38
N GLN A 64 3.76 -7.44 7.13
CA GLN A 64 2.94 -6.24 7.35
C GLN A 64 2.91 -5.80 8.81
N ASN A 65 2.95 -6.73 9.77
CA ASN A 65 2.94 -6.38 11.19
C ASN A 65 4.20 -5.61 11.64
N PHE A 66 5.31 -5.71 10.89
CA PHE A 66 6.56 -5.03 11.20
C PHE A 66 6.92 -3.95 10.18
N GLY A 67 6.18 -3.86 9.07
CA GLY A 67 6.39 -2.85 8.05
C GLY A 67 5.88 -1.48 8.50
N ASN A 68 6.44 -0.44 7.90
CA ASN A 68 5.94 0.92 8.03
C ASN A 68 5.60 1.44 6.64
N TRP A 69 4.31 1.50 6.34
CA TRP A 69 3.84 1.90 5.02
C TRP A 69 4.30 3.32 4.63
N GLU A 70 4.42 4.25 5.58
CA GLU A 70 4.84 5.64 5.33
C GLU A 70 6.30 5.72 4.89
N ASN A 71 7.13 4.75 5.29
CA ASN A 71 8.51 4.63 4.81
C ASN A 71 8.56 3.83 3.50
N ASP A 72 7.82 2.73 3.44
CA ASP A 72 7.79 1.82 2.30
C ASP A 72 7.29 2.51 1.02
N ILE A 73 6.36 3.46 1.12
CA ILE A 73 5.77 4.18 -0.03
C ILE A 73 6.82 4.89 -0.89
N TRP A 74 7.93 5.32 -0.30
CA TRP A 74 9.03 6.00 -1.00
C TRP A 74 9.95 5.06 -1.75
N MET A 75 9.88 3.75 -1.47
CA MET A 75 10.83 2.75 -1.97
C MET A 75 10.18 1.68 -2.86
N MET A 76 8.89 1.79 -3.10
CA MET A 76 8.10 0.80 -3.84
C MET A 76 7.54 1.38 -5.13
N SER A 77 7.47 0.56 -6.17
CA SER A 77 6.60 0.82 -7.32
C SER A 77 5.11 0.74 -6.93
N ASP A 78 4.21 1.25 -7.79
CA ASP A 78 2.77 1.20 -7.53
C ASP A 78 2.27 -0.23 -7.29
N LYS A 79 2.77 -1.19 -8.09
CA LYS A 79 2.38 -2.60 -7.96
C LYS A 79 2.85 -3.20 -6.64
N GLU A 80 4.07 -2.88 -6.23
CA GLU A 80 4.60 -3.33 -4.94
C GLU A 80 3.84 -2.70 -3.79
N PHE A 81 3.57 -1.39 -3.85
CA PHE A 81 2.84 -0.70 -2.80
C PHE A 81 1.39 -1.20 -2.68
N LEU A 82 0.67 -1.37 -3.80
CA LEU A 82 -0.67 -1.97 -3.83
C LEU A 82 -0.68 -3.37 -3.22
N PHE A 83 0.32 -4.18 -3.55
CA PHE A 83 0.42 -5.53 -3.03
C PHE A 83 0.73 -5.56 -1.53
N GLN A 84 1.64 -4.71 -1.06
CA GLN A 84 2.09 -4.72 0.34
C GLN A 84 1.11 -3.97 1.24
N TRP A 85 0.56 -2.84 0.79
CA TRP A 85 -0.23 -1.89 1.58
C TRP A 85 -1.57 -1.57 0.93
N PRO A 86 -2.42 -2.59 0.65
CA PRO A 86 -3.65 -2.41 -0.13
C PRO A 86 -4.67 -1.48 0.52
N TRP A 87 -4.76 -1.48 1.85
CA TRP A 87 -5.64 -0.56 2.58
C TRP A 87 -5.19 0.89 2.41
N GLN A 88 -3.90 1.13 2.57
CA GLN A 88 -3.31 2.46 2.43
C GLN A 88 -3.44 2.96 0.99
N ALA A 89 -3.19 2.10 0.01
CA ALA A 89 -3.38 2.41 -1.40
C ALA A 89 -4.84 2.80 -1.70
N GLU A 90 -5.82 2.08 -1.15
CA GLU A 90 -7.25 2.42 -1.29
C GLU A 90 -7.56 3.80 -0.67
N MET A 91 -7.10 4.06 0.56
CA MET A 91 -7.36 5.34 1.24
C MET A 91 -6.69 6.55 0.56
N ILE A 92 -5.50 6.35 -0.01
CA ILE A 92 -4.80 7.38 -0.79
C ILE A 92 -5.58 7.66 -2.08
N THR A 93 -6.07 6.62 -2.76
CA THR A 93 -6.89 6.78 -3.97
C THR A 93 -8.18 7.54 -3.67
N GLN A 94 -8.89 7.18 -2.59
CA GLN A 94 -10.11 7.88 -2.18
C GLN A 94 -9.88 9.35 -1.83
N TRP A 95 -8.70 9.69 -1.29
CA TRP A 95 -8.34 11.09 -1.02
C TRP A 95 -8.34 11.93 -2.30
N VAL A 96 -7.72 11.42 -3.38
CA VAL A 96 -7.71 12.10 -4.68
C VAL A 96 -9.13 12.32 -5.20
N GLU A 97 -9.98 11.30 -5.14
CA GLU A 97 -11.38 11.38 -5.59
C GLU A 97 -12.23 12.39 -4.78
N MET A 98 -11.80 12.75 -3.56
CA MET A 98 -12.46 13.75 -2.74
C MET A 98 -11.97 15.17 -3.03
N GLU A 99 -10.70 15.37 -3.34
CA GLU A 99 -10.13 16.68 -3.70
C GLU A 99 -10.52 17.13 -5.13
N GLU A 100 -10.85 16.19 -6.01
CA GLU A 100 -11.33 16.47 -7.37
C GLU A 100 -12.83 16.86 -7.45
N LYS A 101 -13.56 16.91 -6.32
CA LYS A 101 -14.99 17.26 -6.24
C LYS A 101 -15.23 18.64 -5.63
#